data_AF-A0A7C1PEM2-F1
#
_entry.id   AF-A0A7C1PEM2-F1
#
_cell.length_a   1.000
_cell.length_b   1.000
_cell.length_c   1.000
_cell.angle_alpha   90.00
_cell.angle_beta   90.00
_cell.angle_gamma   90.00
#
_symmetry.space_group_name_H-M   'P 1'
#
loop_
_entity.id
_entity.type
_entity.pdbx_description
1 polymer ?
#
loop_
_entity_poly.entity_id
_entity_poly.type
_entity_poly.pdbx_seq_one_letter_code
_entity_poly.pdbx_strand_id
1 'polypeptide(L)'
;MDTSDRKIIDLLAEDARRSLASIGDVVGLSPSAVNERIRRLVASGAIKRFTLEVDPAALGLPITAFMLVTLPQDTEQAAFRDYAEAHPAVLE
;
A
#
# COMPACT_ATOMS: atom_id res chain seq x y z
N MET A 1 9.65 -15.79 -2.36
CA MET A 1 10.06 -14.69 -1.47
C MET A 1 10.99 -15.26 -0.42
N ASP A 2 12.22 -14.77 -0.35
CA ASP A 2 13.23 -15.20 0.62
C ASP A 2 13.46 -14.18 1.75
N THR A 3 14.40 -14.46 2.65
CA THR A 3 14.71 -13.59 3.79
C THR A 3 15.21 -12.21 3.36
N SER A 4 15.95 -12.11 2.26
CA SER A 4 16.42 -10.83 1.73
C SER A 4 15.28 -10.03 1.13
N ASP A 5 14.35 -10.68 0.42
CA ASP A 5 13.15 -10.03 -0.09
C ASP A 5 12.32 -9.39 1.04
N ARG A 6 12.14 -10.08 2.18
CA ARG A 6 11.45 -9.52 3.36
C ARG A 6 12.14 -8.28 3.89
N LYS A 7 13.46 -8.33 4.07
CA LYS A 7 14.23 -7.16 4.53
C LYS A 7 14.14 -5.99 3.55
N ILE A 8 14.16 -6.25 2.24
CA ILE A 8 13.96 -5.21 1.23
C ILE A 8 12.59 -4.55 1.40
N ILE A 9 11.52 -5.33 1.62
CA ILE A 9 10.18 -4.80 1.88
C ILE A 9 10.17 -3.96 3.15
N ASP A 10 10.75 -4.44 4.24
CA ASP A 10 10.79 -3.70 5.51
C ASP A 10 11.51 -2.34 5.36
N LEU A 11 12.64 -2.32 4.66
CA LEU A 11 13.41 -1.10 4.39
C LEU A 11 12.64 -0.10 3.51
N LEU A 12 11.89 -0.60 2.53
CA LEU A 12 11.04 0.24 1.66
C LEU A 12 9.75 0.70 2.35
N ALA A 13 9.22 -0.08 3.28
CA ALA A 13 8.07 0.30 4.08
C ALA A 13 8.43 1.43 5.07
N GLU A 14 9.66 1.43 5.59
CA GLU A 14 10.21 2.53 6.40
C GLU A 14 10.48 3.78 5.56
N ASP A 15 11.20 3.64 4.43
CA ASP A 15 11.44 4.72 3.49
C ASP A 15 11.55 4.19 2.05
N ALA A 16 10.46 4.37 1.30
CA ALA A 16 10.37 3.95 -0.10
C ALA A 16 11.37 4.67 -1.02
N ARG A 17 12.01 5.75 -0.56
CA ARG A 17 13.02 6.51 -1.32
C ARG A 17 14.45 6.10 -1.01
N ARG A 18 14.67 5.11 -0.13
CA ARG A 18 16.02 4.57 0.14
C ARG A 18 16.72 4.20 -1.15
N SER A 19 18.01 4.54 -1.22
CA SER A 19 18.82 4.19 -2.38
C SER A 19 19.05 2.68 -2.44
N LEU A 20 19.12 2.15 -3.66
CA LEU A 20 19.42 0.73 -3.90
C LEU A 20 20.77 0.32 -3.30
N ALA A 21 21.73 1.24 -3.24
CA ALA A 21 23.03 1.01 -2.61
C ALA A 21 22.87 0.81 -1.10
N SER A 22 22.17 1.71 -0.40
CA SER A 22 21.93 1.57 1.04
C SER A 22 21.17 0.29 1.39
N ILE A 23 20.17 -0.08 0.58
CA ILE A 23 19.45 -1.35 0.78
C ILE A 23 20.41 -2.52 0.57
N GLY A 24 21.23 -2.47 -0.49
CA GLY A 24 22.24 -3.47 -0.82
C GLY A 24 23.25 -3.70 0.31
N ASP A 25 23.74 -2.62 0.93
CA ASP A 25 24.66 -2.67 2.08
C ASP A 25 24.04 -3.43 3.26
N VAL A 26 22.74 -3.27 3.50
CA VAL A 26 22.02 -3.95 4.61
C VAL A 26 21.73 -5.42 4.31
N VAL A 27 21.39 -5.76 3.06
CA VAL A 27 20.98 -7.13 2.69
C VAL A 27 22.10 -7.97 2.04
N GLY A 28 23.30 -7.41 1.90
CA GLY A 28 24.46 -8.09 1.33
C GLY A 28 24.35 -8.33 -0.18
N LEU A 29 23.71 -7.43 -0.92
CA LEU A 29 23.48 -7.54 -2.36
C LEU A 29 24.02 -6.32 -3.10
N SER A 30 24.39 -6.51 -4.37
CA SER A 30 24.72 -5.37 -5.24
C SER A 30 23.47 -4.52 -5.51
N PRO A 31 23.62 -3.21 -5.81
CA PRO A 31 22.48 -2.35 -6.14
C PRO A 31 21.63 -2.88 -7.30
N SER A 32 22.25 -3.50 -8.31
CA SER A 32 21.55 -4.11 -9.44
C SER A 32 20.73 -5.34 -9.03
N ALA A 33 21.24 -6.15 -8.09
CA ALA A 33 20.51 -7.30 -7.56
C ALA A 33 19.29 -6.87 -6.74
N VAL A 34 19.42 -5.80 -5.94
CA VAL A 34 18.28 -5.20 -5.22
C VAL A 34 17.21 -4.70 -6.19
N ASN A 35 17.60 -3.99 -7.26
CA ASN A 35 16.65 -3.52 -8.27
C ASN A 35 15.82 -4.67 -8.87
N GLU A 36 16.48 -5.77 -9.26
CA GLU A 36 15.81 -6.93 -9.83
C GLU A 36 14.87 -7.62 -8.84
N ARG A 37 15.25 -7.64 -7.55
CA ARG A 37 14.40 -8.14 -6.47
C ARG A 37 13.13 -7.30 -6.33
N ILE A 38 13.26 -5.98 -6.28
CA ILE A 38 12.12 -5.05 -6.20
C ILE A 38 11.20 -5.24 -7.42
N ARG A 39 11.76 -5.31 -8.64
CA ARG A 39 10.98 -5.56 -9.85
C ARG A 39 10.17 -6.85 -9.78
N ARG A 40 10.78 -7.95 -9.33
CA ARG A 40 10.07 -9.23 -9.16
C ARG A 40 9.00 -9.17 -8.08
N LEU A 41 9.24 -8.45 -6.99
CA LEU A 41 8.25 -8.26 -5.93
C LEU A 41 7.05 -7.43 -6.40
N VAL A 42 7.26 -6.43 -7.26
CA VAL A 42 6.18 -5.68 -7.90
C VAL A 42 5.44 -6.56 -8.91
N ALA A 43 6.17 -7.24 -9.81
CA ALA A 43 5.57 -8.08 -10.84
C ALA A 43 4.75 -9.27 -10.28
N SER A 44 5.16 -9.80 -9.12
CA SER A 44 4.41 -10.85 -8.41
C SER A 44 3.24 -10.33 -7.57
N GLY A 45 3.08 -9.01 -7.43
CA GLY A 45 2.05 -8.39 -6.59
C GLY A 45 2.36 -8.40 -5.08
N ALA A 46 3.54 -8.86 -4.67
CA ALA A 46 3.99 -8.78 -3.28
C ALA A 46 4.14 -7.31 -2.84
N ILE A 47 4.66 -6.45 -3.71
CA ILE A 47 4.56 -4.99 -3.58
C ILE A 47 3.42 -4.53 -4.49
N LYS A 48 2.28 -4.18 -3.89
CA LYS A 48 1.08 -3.78 -4.64
C LYS A 48 1.19 -2.38 -5.25
N ARG A 49 1.80 -1.44 -4.53
CA ARG A 49 1.96 -0.04 -4.97
C ARG A 49 3.05 0.65 -4.17
N PHE A 50 3.62 1.69 -4.77
CA PHE A 50 4.33 2.77 -4.06
C PHE A 50 3.37 3.95 -3.98
N THR A 51 3.23 4.54 -2.80
CA THR A 51 2.25 5.61 -2.56
C THR A 51 2.80 6.61 -1.56
N LEU A 52 2.05 7.69 -1.34
CA LEU A 52 2.34 8.70 -0.36
C LEU A 52 1.31 8.59 0.77
N GLU A 53 1.78 8.63 2.00
CA GLU A 53 0.91 8.87 3.15
C GLU A 53 0.80 10.39 3.31
N VAL A 54 -0.39 10.92 3.08
CA VAL A 54 -0.69 12.35 3.14
C VAL A 54 -1.65 12.58 4.27
N ASP A 55 -1.37 13.59 5.11
CA ASP A 55 -2.28 14.05 6.14
C ASP A 55 -3.59 14.55 5.50
N PRO A 56 -4.75 13.92 5.78
CA PRO A 56 -6.04 14.36 5.25
C PRO A 56 -6.37 15.81 5.62
N ALA A 57 -5.96 16.27 6.81
CA ALA A 57 -6.23 17.63 7.27
C ALA A 57 -5.55 18.67 6.36
N ALA A 58 -4.33 18.38 5.88
CA ALA A 58 -3.62 19.23 4.93
C ALA A 58 -4.33 19.33 3.56
N LEU A 59 -5.19 18.36 3.23
CA LEU A 59 -6.02 18.36 2.01
C LEU A 59 -7.40 18.99 2.22
N GLY A 60 -7.67 19.59 3.38
CA GLY A 60 -8.99 20.14 3.70
C GLY A 60 -10.02 19.06 4.05
N LEU A 61 -9.57 17.87 4.45
CA LEU A 61 -10.40 16.76 4.93
C LEU A 61 -10.14 16.54 6.44
N PRO A 62 -10.67 17.41 7.32
CA PRO A 62 -10.33 17.41 8.74
C PRO A 62 -10.99 16.29 9.56
N ILE A 63 -11.88 15.52 8.95
CA ILE A 63 -12.68 14.49 9.64
C ILE A 63 -12.52 13.17 8.90
N THR A 64 -12.12 12.14 9.65
CA THR A 64 -12.23 10.73 9.26
C THR A 64 -13.23 10.07 10.20
N ALA A 65 -14.17 9.31 9.65
CA ALA A 65 -15.23 8.68 10.43
C ALA A 65 -15.41 7.22 10.02
N PHE A 66 -15.67 6.37 11.01
CA PHE A 66 -16.14 5.00 10.78
C PHE A 66 -17.67 5.00 10.84
N MET A 67 -18.32 4.55 9.76
CA MET A 67 -19.77 4.49 9.66
C MET A 67 -20.23 3.04 9.66
N LEU A 68 -21.01 2.66 10.68
CA LEU A 68 -21.71 1.39 10.67
C LEU A 68 -23.06 1.57 9.96
N VAL A 69 -23.23 0.91 8.81
CA VAL A 69 -24.47 0.96 8.04
C VAL A 69 -25.24 -0.35 8.27
N THR A 70 -26.49 -0.23 8.70
CA THR A 70 -27.42 -1.37 8.79
C THR A 70 -28.33 -1.33 7.56
N LEU A 71 -28.29 -2.39 6.75
CA LEU A 71 -29.15 -2.52 5.58
C LEU A 71 -30.42 -3.33 5.93
N PRO A 72 -31.60 -2.92 5.45
CA PRO A 72 -32.81 -3.76 5.49
C PRO A 72 -32.58 -5.13 4.85
N GLN A 73 -33.33 -6.15 5.29
CA GLN A 73 -33.14 -7.53 4.84
C GLN A 73 -33.39 -7.75 3.34
N ASP A 74 -34.21 -6.90 2.72
CA ASP A 74 -34.56 -6.92 1.29
C ASP A 74 -33.59 -6.10 0.41
N THR A 75 -32.57 -5.48 1.00
CA THR A 75 -31.59 -4.69 0.25
C THR A 75 -30.50 -5.58 -0.35
N GLU A 76 -30.20 -5.36 -1.63
CA GLU A 76 -29.08 -6.00 -2.29
C GLU A 76 -27.75 -5.39 -1.80
N GLN A 77 -27.04 -6.12 -0.94
CA GLN A 77 -25.81 -5.64 -0.30
C GLN A 77 -24.69 -5.35 -1.30
N ALA A 78 -24.61 -6.12 -2.40
CA ALA A 78 -23.59 -5.93 -3.43
C ALA A 78 -23.76 -4.57 -4.13
N ALA A 79 -24.99 -4.22 -4.53
CA ALA A 79 -25.28 -2.95 -5.17
C ALA A 79 -24.96 -1.75 -4.25
N PHE A 80 -25.25 -1.86 -2.95
CA PHE A 80 -24.87 -0.82 -1.98
C PHE A 80 -23.35 -0.68 -1.86
N ARG A 81 -22.62 -1.80 -1.80
CA ARG A 81 -21.15 -1.80 -1.72
C ARG A 81 -20.54 -1.14 -2.96
N ASP A 82 -20.97 -1.54 -4.15
CA ASP A 82 -20.46 -0.96 -5.40
C ASP A 82 -20.72 0.55 -5.47
N TYR A 83 -21.89 1.00 -5.01
CA TYR A 83 -22.21 2.42 -4.88
C TYR A 83 -21.29 3.15 -3.89
N ALA A 84 -21.05 2.56 -2.72
CA ALA A 84 -20.22 3.15 -1.68
C ALA A 84 -18.74 3.24 -2.11
N GLU A 85 -18.19 2.15 -2.68
CA GLU A 85 -16.80 2.08 -3.16
C GLU A 85 -16.53 3.05 -4.32
N ALA A 86 -17.56 3.41 -5.10
CA ALA A 86 -17.44 4.42 -6.15
C ALA A 86 -17.29 5.85 -5.61
N HIS A 87 -17.59 6.11 -4.33
CA HIS A 87 -17.53 7.45 -3.76
C HIS A 87 -16.09 7.79 -3.30
N PRO A 88 -15.46 8.88 -3.78
CA PRO A 88 -14.04 9.18 -3.49
C PRO A 88 -13.67 9.38 -2.01
N ALA A 89 -14.68 9.63 -1.17
CA ALA A 89 -14.50 9.81 0.28
C ALA A 89 -14.59 8.50 1.09
N VAL A 90 -14.97 7.39 0.46
CA VAL A 90 -14.99 6.06 1.07
C VAL A 90 -13.64 5.41 0.79
N LEU A 91 -12.87 5.18 1.84
CA LEU A 91 -11.53 4.62 1.73
C LEU A 91 -11.54 3.08 1.71
N GLU A 92 -12.50 2.47 2.41
CA GLU A 92 -12.70 1.02 2.57
C GLU A 92 -14.14 0.70 3.01
#